data_AF-A0A381QW04-F1
#
_entry.id   AF-A0A381QW04-F1
#
_cell.length_a   1.000
_cell.length_b   1.000
_cell.length_c   1.000
_cell.angle_alpha   90.00
_cell.angle_beta   90.00
_cell.angle_gamma   90.00
#
_symmetry.space_group_name_H-M   'P 1'
#
loop_
_entity.id
_entity.type
_entity.pdbx_description
1 polymer ?
#
loop_
_entity_poly.entity_id
_entity_poly.type
_entity_poly.pdbx_seq_one_letter_code
_entity_poly.pdbx_strand_id
1 'polypeptide(L)' 'MGIDLTIAKLLFILYFLAIAYWVYNLPKSEVTLDDKKSGKEINLKPFALVAMGAMIIIYLIF' A
#
# COMPACT_ATOMS: atom_id res chain seq x y z
N MET A 1 27.30 -5.62 -12.98
CA MET A 1 26.98 -6.08 -11.62
C MET A 1 25.48 -6.03 -11.44
N GLY A 2 24.83 -7.18 -11.23
CA GLY A 2 23.41 -7.22 -10.89
C GLY A 2 23.21 -6.94 -9.41
N ILE A 3 22.04 -6.44 -9.06
CA ILE A 3 21.62 -6.38 -7.65
C ILE A 3 21.27 -7.82 -7.24
N ASP A 4 21.76 -8.26 -6.09
CA ASP A 4 21.39 -9.55 -5.53
C ASP A 4 19.86 -9.63 -5.36
N LEU A 5 19.26 -10.74 -5.79
CA LEU A 5 17.81 -10.90 -5.79
C LEU A 5 17.23 -10.78 -4.38
N THR A 6 17.94 -11.24 -3.36
CA THR A 6 17.55 -11.14 -1.95
C THR A 6 17.51 -9.69 -1.52
N ILE A 7 18.55 -8.91 -1.88
CA ILE A 7 18.61 -7.48 -1.60
C ILE A 7 17.47 -6.75 -2.31
N ALA A 8 17.19 -7.08 -3.57
CA ALA A 8 16.10 -6.48 -4.32
C ALA A 8 14.73 -6.75 -3.65
N LYS A 9 14.44 -7.99 -3.25
CA LYS A 9 13.19 -8.34 -2.54
C LYS A 9 13.05 -7.57 -1.24
N LEU A 10 14.13 -7.47 -0.46
CA LEU A 10 14.11 -6.78 0.83
C LEU A 10 13.83 -5.28 0.65
N LEU A 11 14.41 -4.66 -0.38
CA LEU A 11 14.11 -3.27 -0.74
C LEU A 11 12.64 -3.06 -1.11
N PHE A 12 12.04 -3.97 -1.89
CA PHE A 12 10.62 -3.90 -2.23
C PHE A 12 9.73 -4.06 -0.99
N ILE A 13 10.04 -4.99 -0.08
CA ILE A 13 9.28 -5.17 1.15
C ILE A 13 9.32 -3.89 2.00
N LEU A 14 10.51 -3.32 2.21
CA LEU A 14 10.67 -2.06 2.96
C LEU A 14 9.92 -0.90 2.30
N TYR A 15 9.93 -0.83 0.97
CA TYR A 15 9.19 0.16 0.21
C TYR A 15 7.67 0.06 0.46
N PHE A 16 7.09 -1.14 0.36
CA PHE A 16 5.66 -1.33 0.62
C PHE A 16 5.29 -1.06 2.09
N LEU A 17 6.17 -1.40 3.04
CA LEU A 17 5.97 -1.04 4.45
C LEU A 17 5.97 0.48 4.66
N ALA A 18 6.89 1.21 4.02
CA ALA A 18 6.95 2.67 4.10
C ALA A 18 5.69 3.32 3.51
N ILE A 19 5.18 2.82 2.37
CA ILE A 19 3.94 3.32 1.80
C ILE A 19 2.74 2.96 2.68
N ALA A 20 2.67 1.74 3.22
CA ALA A 20 1.59 1.36 4.13
C ALA A 20 1.55 2.26 5.36
N TYR A 21 2.73 2.58 5.93
CA TYR A 21 2.84 3.55 7.03
C TYR A 21 2.38 4.95 6.61
N TRP A 22 2.80 5.43 5.44
CA TRP A 22 2.38 6.73 4.93
C TRP A 22 0.87 6.80 4.72
N VAL A 23 0.27 5.80 4.06
CA VAL A 23 -1.17 5.69 3.86
C VAL A 23 -1.92 5.57 5.17
N TYR A 24 -1.37 4.85 6.15
CA TYR A 24 -1.92 4.77 7.50
C TYR A 24 -1.96 6.13 8.21
N ASN A 25 -1.04 7.04 7.89
CA ASN A 25 -1.02 8.40 8.46
C ASN A 25 -1.77 9.44 7.63
N LEU A 26 -2.20 9.11 6.41
CA LEU A 26 -2.96 10.06 5.59
C LEU A 26 -4.28 10.45 6.27
N PRO A 27 -4.62 11.75 6.26
CA PRO A 27 -5.88 12.25 6.78
C PRO A 27 -7.03 11.74 5.90
N LYS A 28 -8.18 11.49 6.53
CA LYS A 28 -9.35 10.91 5.84
C LYS A 28 -9.75 11.71 4.60
N SER A 29 -9.63 13.04 4.63
CA SER A 29 -9.97 13.93 3.51
C SER A 29 -9.21 13.64 2.21
N GLU A 30 -8.00 13.09 2.28
CA GLU A 30 -7.17 12.78 1.10
C GLU A 30 -7.41 11.38 0.54
N VAL A 31 -8.01 10.50 1.34
CA VAL A 31 -8.24 9.10 1.01
C VAL A 31 -9.73 8.76 0.90
N THR A 32 -10.58 9.79 0.90
CA THR A 32 -12.02 9.63 0.72
C THR A 32 -12.37 10.09 -0.69
N LEU A 33 -12.94 9.18 -1.48
CA LEU A 33 -13.57 9.56 -2.74
C LEU A 33 -15.00 10.00 -2.44
N ASP A 34 -15.30 11.25 -2.80
CA ASP A 34 -16.66 11.75 -2.81
C ASP A 34 -17.33 11.33 -4.12
N ASP A 35 -18.08 10.22 -4.06
CA ASP A 35 -18.85 9.75 -5.20
C ASP A 35 -20.11 10.62 -5.34
N LYS A 36 -19.99 11.67 -6.18
CA LYS A 36 -21.08 12.58 -6.54
C LYS A 36 -22.32 11.88 -7.11
N LYS A 37 -22.25 10.60 -7.51
CA LYS A 37 -23.41 9.82 -7.96
C LYS A 37 -24.08 9.01 -6.87
N SER A 38 -23.35 8.59 -5.83
CA SER A 38 -23.88 7.74 -4.75
C SER A 38 -24.12 8.50 -3.44
N GLY A 39 -23.58 9.71 -3.26
CA GLY A 39 -23.64 10.45 -1.99
C GLY A 39 -22.94 9.72 -0.84
N LYS A 40 -22.07 8.75 -1.15
CA LYS A 40 -21.35 7.92 -0.17
C LYS A 40 -19.86 8.23 -0.27
N GLU A 41 -19.30 8.55 0.89
CA GLU A 41 -17.86 8.67 1.09
C GLU A 41 -17.22 7.28 1.11
N ILE A 42 -16.38 6.98 0.13
CA ILE A 42 -15.63 5.71 0.08
C ILE A 42 -14.23 5.97 0.62
N ASN A 43 -13.91 5.37 1.78
CA ASN A 43 -12.57 5.40 2.34
C ASN A 43 -11.68 4.36 1.63
N LEU A 44 -10.70 4.85 0.85
CA LEU A 44 -9.75 4.04 0.09
C LEU A 44 -8.63 3.44 0.94
N LYS A 45 -8.38 3.99 2.13
CA LYS A 45 -7.30 3.58 3.03
C LYS A 45 -7.27 2.07 3.33
N PRO A 46 -8.37 1.41 3.73
CA PRO A 46 -8.35 -0.03 3.98
C PRO A 46 -8.00 -0.85 2.72
N PHE A 47 -8.47 -0.43 1.54
CA PHE A 47 -8.16 -1.12 0.28
C PHE A 47 -6.68 -1.01 -0.07
N ALA A 48 -6.11 0.18 0.07
CA ALA A 48 -4.68 0.42 -0.16
C ALA A 48 -3.81 -0.39 0.82
N LEU A 49 -4.16 -0.42 2.10
CA LEU A 49 -3.43 -1.20 3.11
C LEU A 49 -3.49 -2.70 2.85
N VAL A 50 -4.66 -3.24 2.46
CA VAL A 50 -4.81 -4.65 2.09
C VAL A 50 -3.98 -4.99 0.85
N ALA A 51 -4.00 -4.13 -0.17
CA ALA A 51 -3.19 -4.33 -1.38
C ALA A 51 -1.70 -4.35 -1.06
N MET A 52 -1.21 -3.42 -0.23
CA MET A 52 0.19 -3.39 0.21
C MET A 52 0.57 -4.62 1.03
N GLY A 53 -0.31 -5.07 1.93
CA GLY A 53 -0.13 -6.30 2.68
C GLY A 53 0.00 -7.52 1.78
N ALA A 54 -0.85 -7.63 0.76
CA ALA A 54 -0.78 -8.72 -0.22
C ALA A 54 0.55 -8.70 -0.99
N MET A 55 1.04 -7.53 -1.42
CA MET A 55 2.34 -7.41 -2.08
C MET A 55 3.49 -7.87 -1.18
N ILE A 56 3.49 -7.49 0.09
CA ILE A 56 4.51 -7.93 1.06
C ILE A 56 4.50 -9.46 1.20
N ILE A 57 3.32 -10.08 1.31
CA ILE A 57 3.19 -11.54 1.41
C ILE A 57 3.76 -12.23 0.16
N ILE A 58 3.48 -11.71 -1.03
CA ILE A 58 4.01 -12.25 -2.29
C ILE A 58 5.55 -12.26 -2.27
N TYR A 59 6.19 -11.15 -1.89
CA TYR A 59 7.65 -11.04 -1.84
C TYR A 59 8.31 -11.88 -0.74
N LEU A 60 7.57 -12.27 0.29
CA LEU A 60 8.05 -13.18 1.34
C LEU A 60 8.02 -14.65 0.91
N ILE A 61 7.05 -15.03 0.07
CA ILE A 61 6.84 -16.42 -0.35
C ILE A 61 7.60 -16.74 -1.65
N PHE A 62 7.53 -15.84 -2.64
CA PHE A 62 8.04 -16.02 -4.00
C PHE A 62 9.32 -15.25 -4.23
#